data_AF-W6TD82-F1
#
_entry.id   AF-W6TD82-F1
#
_cell.length_a   1.000
_cell.length_b   1.000
_cell.length_c   1.000
_cell.angle_alpha   90.00
_cell.angle_beta   90.00
_cell.angle_gamma   90.00
#
_symmetry.space_group_name_H-M   'P 1'
#
loop_
_entity.id
_entity.type
_entity.pdbx_description
1 polymer ?
#
loop_
_entity_poly.entity_id
_entity_poly.type
_entity_poly.pdbx_seq_one_letter_code
_entity_poly.pdbx_strand_id
1 'polypeptide(L)'
;MIIFGLDFCLDNARIKNRCLHSLAVRTLPFQGGSAGSIPAGDASIRIKMKKILMAKSVALWLIENTKLTFRQISDFCGMHELQIEALANGEGNVAAVDPVMLGQLEKEEILRCETDQNASLIVNSKNFLVRKKAKTYVSLAKRKEIRNGVLWIVRSCPDLKDADIIKFIPTTKNTVCSIRLGTYWDMKSLVAKNPVFIGLCTQEDLDQLVALNEKRKYFFSKS
;
A
#
# COMPACT_ATOMS: atom_id res chain seq x y z
N MET A 1 28.99 -27.32 18.25
CA MET A 1 27.55 -26.99 18.27
C MET A 1 27.44 -25.47 18.27
N ILE A 2 27.47 -24.85 17.09
CA ILE A 2 26.46 -23.90 16.55
C ILE A 2 25.98 -22.89 17.63
N ILE A 3 26.13 -21.56 17.51
CA ILE A 3 25.69 -20.69 16.41
C ILE A 3 26.44 -19.33 16.46
N PHE A 4 26.92 -18.92 15.27
CA PHE A 4 27.28 -17.55 14.84
C PHE A 4 26.14 -16.55 15.06
N GLY A 5 26.42 -15.32 15.50
CA GLY A 5 25.41 -14.27 15.46
C GLY A 5 25.74 -13.00 16.21
N LEU A 6 26.88 -12.38 15.90
CA LEU A 6 27.18 -11.01 16.30
C LEU A 6 27.83 -10.35 15.11
N ASP A 7 27.03 -9.66 14.30
CA ASP A 7 27.48 -8.41 13.68
C ASP A 7 26.31 -7.65 13.06
N PHE A 8 26.49 -6.33 13.07
CA PHE A 8 25.70 -5.29 12.41
C PHE A 8 24.40 -4.83 13.08
N CYS A 9 24.61 -4.05 14.15
CA CYS A 9 23.66 -3.06 14.66
C CYS A 9 24.25 -1.67 14.46
N LEU A 10 24.16 -1.12 13.25
CA LEU A 10 24.49 0.28 12.94
C LEU A 10 23.56 0.76 11.84
N ASP A 11 22.65 1.68 12.16
CA ASP A 11 22.57 2.95 11.43
C ASP A 11 21.70 3.96 12.17
N ASN A 12 22.38 5.01 12.63
CA ASN A 12 21.87 6.10 13.43
C ASN A 12 21.95 7.38 12.56
N ALA A 13 20.99 7.60 11.67
CA ALA A 13 20.97 8.76 10.79
C ALA A 13 20.18 9.92 11.43
N ARG A 14 20.94 10.81 12.08
CA ARG A 14 20.53 12.11 12.61
C ARG A 14 20.79 13.18 11.54
N ILE A 15 19.76 13.72 10.89
CA ILE A 15 19.92 14.87 10.00
C ILE A 15 19.14 16.06 10.57
N LYS A 16 19.90 16.99 11.17
CA LYS A 16 19.46 18.31 11.59
C LYS A 16 19.59 19.28 10.42
N ASN A 17 18.55 20.09 10.25
CA ASN A 17 18.54 21.34 9.50
C ASN A 17 19.70 22.28 9.91
N ARG A 18 20.40 22.84 8.91
CA ARG A 18 21.04 24.18 8.93
C ARG A 18 21.41 24.56 7.48
N CYS A 19 20.61 25.40 6.83
CA CYS A 19 20.86 26.82 6.54
C CYS A 19 22.17 27.16 5.79
N LEU A 20 21.96 27.70 4.58
CA LEU A 20 22.60 28.89 3.98
C LEU A 20 24.12 28.87 3.72
N HIS A 21 24.49 28.85 2.44
CA HIS A 21 25.41 29.78 1.75
C HIS A 21 25.11 29.63 0.24
N SER A 22 24.53 30.64 -0.40
CA SER A 22 25.24 31.66 -1.18
C SER A 22 26.30 31.06 -2.10
N LEU A 23 25.99 30.98 -3.39
CA LEU A 23 26.96 31.10 -4.49
C LEU A 23 26.19 31.36 -5.80
N ALA A 24 26.45 32.54 -6.34
CA ALA A 24 25.91 33.05 -7.59
C ALA A 24 26.38 32.20 -8.77
N VAL A 25 25.44 31.79 -9.63
CA VAL A 25 25.74 31.30 -10.98
C VAL A 25 25.15 32.27 -11.99
N ARG A 26 26.06 32.81 -12.79
CA ARG A 26 25.87 33.79 -13.86
C ARG A 26 24.80 33.35 -14.85
N THR A 27 23.81 34.19 -15.07
CA THR A 27 22.92 34.15 -16.23
C THR A 27 23.67 34.65 -17.47
N LEU A 28 23.80 33.80 -18.49
CA LEU A 28 24.14 34.23 -19.85
C LEU A 28 22.84 34.42 -20.65
N PRO A 29 22.73 35.46 -21.50
CA PRO A 29 21.59 35.65 -22.37
C PRO A 29 21.72 34.74 -23.60
N PHE A 30 20.72 33.89 -23.85
CA PHE A 30 20.63 33.13 -25.10
C PHE A 30 19.75 33.91 -26.08
N GLN A 31 20.35 34.34 -27.20
CA GLN A 31 19.64 34.98 -28.31
C GLN A 31 18.80 33.96 -29.10
N GLY A 32 17.74 34.49 -29.73
CA GLY A 32 16.67 33.75 -30.35
C GLY A 32 17.02 32.96 -31.62
N GLY A 33 16.15 31.99 -31.92
CA GLY A 33 16.16 31.18 -33.13
C GLY A 33 14.72 30.85 -33.56
N SER A 34 14.37 31.40 -34.72
CA SER A 34 13.27 31.15 -35.66
C SER A 34 12.19 30.10 -35.35
N ALA A 35 10.96 30.56 -35.54
CA ALA A 35 9.74 29.79 -35.73
C ALA A 35 9.88 28.69 -36.80
N GLY A 36 9.51 27.47 -36.43
CA GLY A 36 9.19 26.37 -37.32
C GLY A 36 7.81 25.83 -36.93
N SER A 37 6.80 26.16 -37.72
CA SER A 37 5.44 25.68 -37.63
C SER A 37 5.37 24.18 -37.92
N ILE A 38 4.97 23.37 -36.93
CA ILE A 38 4.55 21.99 -37.14
C ILE A 38 3.02 22.01 -37.36
N PRO A 39 2.49 21.53 -38.49
CA PRO A 39 1.06 21.55 -38.76
C PRO A 39 0.32 20.50 -37.91
N ALA A 40 -0.91 20.86 -37.56
CA ALA A 40 -1.85 20.05 -36.80
C ALA A 40 -2.35 18.83 -37.57
N GLY A 41 -2.50 17.72 -36.84
CA GLY A 41 -3.14 16.46 -37.21
C GLY A 41 -2.61 15.40 -36.23
N ASP A 42 -3.37 14.83 -35.30
CA ASP A 42 -4.78 14.49 -35.27
C ASP A 42 -5.24 14.50 -33.79
N ALA A 43 -6.41 15.07 -33.55
CA ALA A 43 -7.01 15.21 -32.23
C ALA A 43 -8.17 14.22 -32.09
N SER A 44 -7.85 12.95 -31.84
CA SER A 44 -8.68 11.94 -31.16
C SER A 44 -7.86 10.67 -31.16
N ILE A 45 -7.26 10.23 -30.05
CA ILE A 45 -7.91 9.37 -29.05
C ILE A 45 -7.19 9.62 -27.73
N ARG A 46 -7.69 10.53 -26.91
CA ARG A 46 -7.23 10.65 -25.52
C ARG A 46 -7.98 9.63 -24.66
N ILE A 47 -7.73 8.34 -24.89
CA ILE A 47 -8.11 7.31 -23.94
C ILE A 47 -7.44 7.68 -22.62
N LYS A 48 -8.25 7.98 -21.60
CA LYS A 48 -7.78 8.13 -20.22
C LYS A 48 -7.07 6.83 -19.84
N MET A 49 -5.75 6.80 -19.98
CA MET A 49 -4.95 5.63 -19.62
C MET A 49 -5.02 5.44 -18.12
N LYS A 50 -5.88 4.51 -17.70
CA LYS A 50 -5.86 3.96 -16.35
C LYS A 50 -4.67 3.04 -16.28
N LYS A 51 -3.60 3.51 -15.66
CA LYS A 51 -2.32 2.81 -15.59
C LYS A 51 -2.51 1.42 -14.94
N ILE A 52 -2.29 0.38 -15.73
CA ILE A 52 -2.27 -1.01 -15.27
C ILE A 52 -1.06 -1.20 -14.34
N LEU A 53 -1.23 -2.02 -13.31
CA LEU A 53 -0.12 -2.41 -12.44
C LEU A 53 0.72 -3.49 -13.13
N MET A 54 2.05 -3.37 -13.05
CA MET A 54 2.99 -4.36 -13.60
C MET A 54 2.78 -4.67 -15.09
N ALA A 55 2.65 -3.63 -15.92
CA ALA A 55 2.34 -3.74 -17.36
C ALA A 55 3.21 -4.76 -18.13
N LYS A 56 4.53 -4.83 -17.86
CA LYS A 56 5.43 -5.80 -18.52
C LYS A 56 5.08 -7.26 -18.20
N SER A 57 4.82 -7.56 -16.93
CA SER A 57 4.45 -8.92 -16.48
C SER A 57 3.08 -9.34 -17.00
N VAL A 58 2.13 -8.39 -17.07
CA VAL A 58 0.79 -8.63 -17.61
C VAL A 58 0.84 -8.82 -19.12
N ALA A 59 1.65 -8.04 -19.84
CA ALA A 59 1.87 -8.21 -21.27
C ALA A 59 2.41 -9.61 -21.60
N LEU A 60 3.44 -10.07 -20.86
CA LEU A 60 4.00 -11.42 -21.04
C LEU A 60 2.93 -12.50 -20.85
N TRP A 61 2.11 -12.39 -19.80
CA TRP A 61 1.03 -13.34 -19.57
C TRP A 61 0.00 -13.35 -20.70
N LEU A 62 -0.40 -12.18 -21.22
CA LEU A 62 -1.34 -12.06 -22.34
C LEU A 62 -0.77 -12.68 -23.62
N ILE A 63 0.51 -12.47 -23.93
CA ILE A 63 1.17 -13.08 -25.10
C ILE A 63 1.14 -14.62 -25.01
N GLU A 64 1.39 -15.18 -23.83
CA GLU A 64 1.50 -16.63 -23.65
C GLU A 64 0.15 -17.35 -23.54
N ASN A 65 -0.89 -16.68 -23.02
CA ASN A 65 -2.15 -17.31 -22.61
C ASN A 65 -3.36 -16.90 -23.47
N THR A 66 -3.22 -15.94 -24.38
CA THR A 66 -4.34 -15.43 -25.21
C THR A 66 -3.96 -15.32 -26.68
N LYS A 67 -4.96 -15.24 -27.57
CA LYS A 67 -4.74 -15.06 -29.03
C LYS A 67 -4.86 -13.60 -29.48
N LEU A 68 -4.64 -12.66 -28.57
CA LEU A 68 -4.76 -11.22 -28.83
C LEU A 68 -3.62 -10.72 -29.72
N THR A 69 -3.91 -9.67 -30.51
CA THR A 69 -2.90 -9.03 -31.36
C THR A 69 -1.95 -8.16 -30.53
N PHE A 70 -0.71 -7.98 -31.00
CA PHE A 70 0.26 -7.12 -30.32
C PHE A 70 -0.24 -5.68 -30.16
N ARG A 71 -1.00 -5.18 -31.13
CA ARG A 71 -1.69 -3.89 -31.07
C ARG A 71 -2.70 -3.79 -29.91
N GLN A 72 -3.53 -4.82 -29.71
CA GLN A 72 -4.48 -4.84 -28.59
C GLN A 72 -3.76 -4.86 -27.24
N ILE A 73 -2.66 -5.62 -27.15
CA ILE A 73 -1.84 -5.71 -25.94
C ILE A 73 -1.10 -4.36 -25.69
N SER A 74 -0.62 -3.67 -26.74
CA SER A 74 0.01 -2.34 -26.61
C SER A 74 -0.96 -1.31 -26.12
N ASP A 75 -2.17 -1.29 -26.69
CA ASP A 75 -3.22 -0.35 -26.33
C ASP A 75 -3.67 -0.56 -24.88
N PHE A 76 -3.73 -1.82 -24.44
CA PHE A 76 -4.05 -2.18 -23.07
C PHE A 76 -2.94 -1.77 -22.08
N CYS A 77 -1.71 -2.26 -22.29
CA CYS A 77 -0.58 -2.06 -21.40
C CYS A 77 0.01 -0.64 -21.45
N GLY A 78 -0.32 0.17 -22.46
CA GLY A 78 0.27 1.48 -22.70
C GLY A 78 1.75 1.40 -23.06
N MET A 79 2.16 0.33 -23.74
CA MET A 79 3.53 0.07 -24.19
C MET A 79 3.58 0.08 -25.72
N HIS A 80 4.74 0.37 -26.31
CA HIS A 80 4.88 0.32 -27.77
C HIS A 80 4.88 -1.14 -28.26
N GLU A 81 4.33 -1.40 -29.45
CA GLU A 81 4.25 -2.73 -30.07
C GLU A 81 5.60 -3.45 -30.12
N LEU A 82 6.67 -2.77 -30.55
CA LEU A 82 8.06 -3.27 -30.51
C LEU A 82 8.50 -3.83 -29.13
N GLN A 83 8.00 -3.27 -28.02
CA GLN A 83 8.34 -3.78 -26.68
C GLN A 83 7.61 -5.09 -26.38
N ILE A 84 6.45 -5.32 -26.99
CA ILE A 84 5.66 -6.55 -26.85
C ILE A 84 6.25 -7.64 -27.74
N GLU A 85 6.70 -7.29 -28.94
CA GLU A 85 7.48 -8.19 -29.79
C GLU A 85 8.78 -8.63 -29.10
N ALA A 86 9.50 -7.70 -28.49
CA ALA A 86 10.68 -8.03 -27.69
C ALA A 86 10.35 -9.01 -26.55
N LEU A 87 9.25 -8.79 -25.81
CA LEU A 87 8.79 -9.71 -24.77
C LEU A 87 8.40 -11.09 -25.34
N ALA A 88 7.73 -11.14 -26.49
CA ALA A 88 7.39 -12.39 -27.18
C ALA A 88 8.63 -13.17 -27.64
N ASN A 89 9.70 -12.46 -28.00
CA ASN A 89 11.00 -13.04 -28.33
C ASN A 89 11.81 -13.49 -27.09
N GLY A 90 11.27 -13.31 -25.88
CA GLY A 90 11.92 -13.66 -24.61
C GLY A 90 12.82 -12.56 -24.03
N GLU A 91 12.77 -11.34 -24.56
CA GLU A 91 13.51 -10.20 -24.02
C GLU A 91 12.75 -9.57 -22.84
N GLY A 92 13.04 -10.06 -21.63
CA GLY A 92 12.53 -9.49 -20.40
C GLY A 92 12.43 -10.54 -19.31
N ASN A 93 13.39 -10.57 -18.41
CA ASN A 93 13.38 -11.46 -17.25
C ASN A 93 12.38 -10.95 -16.20
N VAL A 94 11.08 -11.11 -16.47
CA VAL A 94 9.97 -10.70 -15.60
C VAL A 94 9.01 -11.88 -15.46
N ALA A 95 8.54 -12.14 -14.24
CA ALA A 95 7.54 -13.19 -14.02
C ALA A 95 6.19 -12.76 -14.64
N ALA A 96 5.57 -13.66 -15.41
CA ALA A 96 4.23 -13.47 -15.95
C ALA A 96 3.20 -13.39 -14.81
N VAL A 97 2.28 -12.43 -14.88
CA VAL A 97 1.24 -12.23 -13.86
C VAL A 97 -0.13 -12.15 -14.53
N ASP A 98 -1.05 -12.99 -14.08
CA ASP A 98 -2.42 -13.07 -14.60
C ASP A 98 -3.24 -11.80 -14.25
N PRO A 99 -3.70 -11.02 -15.26
CA PRO A 99 -4.51 -9.83 -15.04
C PRO A 99 -5.93 -10.12 -14.54
N VAL A 100 -6.46 -11.32 -14.77
CA VAL A 100 -7.77 -11.76 -14.26
C VAL A 100 -7.68 -11.99 -12.75
N MET A 101 -6.60 -12.62 -12.29
CA MET A 101 -6.35 -12.82 -10.85
C MET A 101 -6.12 -11.51 -10.11
N LEU A 102 -5.53 -10.50 -10.78
CA LEU A 102 -5.42 -9.14 -10.27
C LEU A 102 -6.75 -8.35 -10.30
N GLY A 103 -7.79 -8.89 -10.94
CA GLY A 103 -9.07 -8.22 -11.13
C GLY A 103 -8.99 -7.00 -12.08
N GLN A 104 -7.94 -6.91 -12.90
CA GLN A 104 -7.76 -5.84 -13.87
C GLN A 104 -8.54 -6.09 -15.16
N LEU A 105 -8.81 -7.36 -15.48
CA LEU A 105 -9.52 -7.79 -16.67
C LEU A 105 -10.53 -8.89 -16.31
N GLU A 106 -11.63 -8.95 -17.04
CA GLU A 106 -12.62 -10.03 -16.95
C GLU A 106 -12.33 -11.07 -18.05
N LYS A 107 -12.67 -12.35 -17.79
CA LYS A 107 -12.45 -13.40 -18.80
C LYS A 107 -13.35 -13.20 -20.01
N GLU A 108 -14.56 -12.70 -19.81
CA GLU A 108 -15.50 -12.38 -20.89
C GLU A 108 -14.93 -11.33 -21.84
N GLU A 109 -14.17 -10.37 -21.31
CA GLU A 109 -13.55 -9.29 -22.10
C GLU A 109 -12.42 -9.81 -22.99
N ILE A 110 -11.63 -10.77 -22.51
CA ILE A 110 -10.59 -11.45 -23.33
C ILE A 110 -11.26 -12.13 -24.52
N LEU A 111 -12.29 -12.95 -24.28
CA LEU A 111 -12.98 -13.70 -25.32
C LEU A 111 -13.61 -12.78 -26.39
N ARG A 112 -14.17 -11.64 -25.99
CA ARG A 112 -14.67 -10.62 -26.92
C ARG A 112 -13.57 -10.11 -27.84
N CYS A 113 -12.42 -9.73 -27.26
CA CYS A 113 -11.28 -9.20 -28.02
C CYS A 113 -10.53 -10.27 -28.83
N GLU A 114 -10.64 -11.55 -28.48
CA GLU A 114 -10.14 -12.66 -29.31
C GLU A 114 -10.98 -12.87 -30.58
N THR A 115 -12.26 -12.51 -30.52
CA THR A 115 -13.17 -12.62 -31.69
C THR A 115 -13.02 -11.41 -32.61
N ASP A 116 -12.83 -10.22 -32.05
CA ASP A 116 -12.69 -8.95 -32.77
C ASP A 116 -11.28 -8.36 -32.66
N GLN A 117 -10.47 -8.52 -33.71
CA GLN A 117 -9.08 -8.02 -33.75
C GLN A 117 -8.96 -6.48 -33.65
N ASN A 118 -10.03 -5.74 -33.98
CA ASN A 118 -10.07 -4.28 -33.91
C ASN A 118 -10.57 -3.76 -32.55
N ALA A 119 -11.03 -4.63 -31.65
CA ALA A 119 -11.57 -4.22 -30.35
C ALA A 119 -10.43 -3.98 -29.34
N SER A 120 -10.47 -2.84 -28.65
CA SER A 120 -9.53 -2.53 -27.57
C SER A 120 -10.02 -3.05 -26.22
N LEU A 121 -9.11 -3.67 -25.45
CA LEU A 121 -9.38 -4.19 -24.11
C LEU A 121 -9.68 -3.06 -23.12
N ILE A 122 -10.76 -3.20 -22.35
CA ILE A 122 -11.16 -2.22 -21.34
C ILE A 122 -10.78 -2.72 -19.94
N VAL A 123 -10.02 -1.91 -19.21
CA VAL A 123 -9.63 -2.22 -17.82
C VAL A 123 -10.87 -2.26 -16.91
N ASN A 124 -11.07 -3.37 -16.21
CA ASN A 124 -12.11 -3.49 -15.20
C ASN A 124 -11.82 -2.52 -14.03
N SER A 125 -12.69 -1.54 -13.86
CA SER A 125 -12.51 -0.48 -12.88
C SER A 125 -12.91 -0.86 -11.46
N LYS A 126 -13.56 -2.02 -11.27
CA LYS A 126 -14.21 -2.39 -10.00
C LYS A 126 -13.25 -2.89 -8.92
N ASN A 127 -12.09 -3.45 -9.28
CA ASN A 127 -11.21 -4.15 -8.33
C ASN A 127 -9.89 -3.42 -8.01
N PHE A 128 -9.82 -2.09 -8.22
CA PHE A 128 -8.61 -1.33 -7.87
C PHE A 128 -8.42 -1.28 -6.36
N LEU A 129 -7.64 -2.25 -5.86
CA LEU A 129 -6.93 -2.29 -4.59
C LEU A 129 -7.73 -1.81 -3.38
N VAL A 130 -7.91 -2.71 -2.40
CA VAL A 130 -8.03 -2.27 -1.01
C VAL A 130 -6.84 -1.34 -0.73
N ARG A 131 -7.06 -0.02 -0.84
CA ARG A 131 -6.06 0.99 -0.54
C ARG A 131 -5.73 0.77 0.92
N LYS A 132 -4.62 0.07 1.20
CA LYS A 132 -4.08 -0.02 2.55
C LYS A 132 -3.87 1.43 2.95
N LYS A 133 -4.71 1.94 3.85
CA LYS A 133 -4.61 3.31 4.36
C LYS A 133 -3.15 3.52 4.74
N ALA A 134 -2.48 4.44 4.06
CA ALA A 134 -1.08 4.74 4.36
C ALA A 134 -1.02 5.11 5.84
N LYS A 135 -0.16 4.44 6.60
CA LYS A 135 -0.03 4.72 8.03
C LYS A 135 0.60 6.09 8.17
N THR A 136 -0.18 7.08 8.56
CA THR A 136 0.32 8.42 8.87
C THR A 136 1.32 8.34 10.03
N TYR A 137 2.40 9.11 9.94
CA TYR A 137 3.37 9.20 11.02
C TYR A 137 2.71 9.67 12.33
N VAL A 138 2.85 8.86 13.38
CA VAL A 138 2.39 9.19 14.74
C VAL A 138 3.54 9.82 15.51
N SER A 139 3.32 11.01 16.08
CA SER A 139 4.32 11.74 16.88
C SER A 139 4.71 10.98 18.15
N LEU A 140 5.92 11.22 18.68
CA LEU A 140 6.43 10.51 19.86
C LEU A 140 5.53 10.67 21.09
N ALA A 141 4.99 11.87 21.31
CA ALA A 141 4.05 12.16 22.40
C ALA A 141 2.77 11.29 22.27
N LYS A 142 2.15 11.31 21.08
CA LYS A 142 0.95 10.52 20.78
C LYS A 142 1.22 9.02 20.92
N ARG A 143 2.42 8.52 20.58
CA ARG A 143 2.81 7.12 20.80
C ARG A 143 2.84 6.73 22.28
N LYS A 144 3.30 7.62 23.17
CA LYS A 144 3.29 7.37 24.62
C LYS A 144 1.86 7.32 25.15
N GLU A 145 1.02 8.26 24.72
CA GLU A 145 -0.41 8.30 25.03
C GLU A 145 -1.16 7.04 24.56
N ILE A 146 -0.86 6.56 23.36
CA ILE A 146 -1.39 5.31 22.83
C ILE A 146 -1.05 4.12 23.74
N ARG A 147 0.21 4.00 24.20
CA ARG A 147 0.62 2.91 25.10
C ARG A 147 0.00 3.04 26.50
N ASN A 148 -0.17 4.27 26.99
CA ASN A 148 -0.87 4.55 28.24
C ASN A 148 -2.33 4.07 28.20
N GLY A 149 -3.01 4.27 27.06
CA GLY A 149 -4.36 3.76 26.82
C GLY A 149 -4.43 2.23 26.83
N VAL A 150 -3.49 1.55 26.17
CA VAL A 150 -3.42 0.07 26.18
C VAL A 150 -3.20 -0.45 27.60
N LEU A 151 -2.31 0.16 28.37
CA LEU A 151 -2.06 -0.23 29.75
C LEU A 151 -3.30 -0.09 30.63
N TRP A 152 -4.12 0.94 30.41
CA TRP A 152 -5.39 1.10 31.11
C TRP A 152 -6.37 -0.01 30.75
N ILE A 153 -6.54 -0.32 29.46
CA ILE A 153 -7.44 -1.41 29.01
C ILE A 153 -7.03 -2.75 29.62
N VAL A 154 -5.75 -3.08 29.62
CA VAL A 154 -5.24 -4.35 30.18
C VAL A 154 -5.52 -4.45 31.69
N ARG A 155 -5.46 -3.33 32.42
CA ARG A 155 -5.75 -3.28 33.86
C ARG A 155 -7.23 -3.32 34.18
N SER A 156 -8.04 -2.58 33.42
CA SER A 156 -9.48 -2.47 33.64
C SER A 156 -10.24 -3.71 33.16
N CYS A 157 -9.80 -4.31 32.06
CA CYS A 157 -10.45 -5.44 31.41
C CYS A 157 -9.41 -6.51 31.00
N PRO A 158 -8.95 -7.36 31.94
CA PRO A 158 -7.92 -8.36 31.66
C PRO A 158 -8.39 -9.44 30.66
N ASP A 159 -9.70 -9.69 30.60
CA ASP A 159 -10.30 -10.71 29.74
C ASP A 159 -10.42 -10.29 28.26
N LEU A 160 -10.00 -9.09 27.90
CA LEU A 160 -10.14 -8.57 26.54
C LEU A 160 -9.08 -9.17 25.62
N LYS A 161 -9.47 -9.59 24.41
CA LYS A 161 -8.55 -10.16 23.42
C LYS A 161 -7.68 -9.08 22.77
N ASP A 162 -6.40 -9.38 22.55
CA ASP A 162 -5.45 -8.46 21.89
C ASP A 162 -5.92 -8.01 20.51
N ALA A 163 -6.56 -8.93 19.77
CA ALA A 163 -7.09 -8.67 18.44
C ALA A 163 -8.16 -7.57 18.43
N ASP A 164 -8.92 -7.44 19.51
CA ASP A 164 -9.91 -6.37 19.64
C ASP A 164 -9.20 -5.06 19.98
N ILE A 165 -8.28 -5.05 20.96
CA ILE A 165 -7.51 -3.85 21.35
C ILE A 165 -6.83 -3.19 20.14
N ILE A 166 -6.24 -3.97 19.25
CA ILE A 166 -5.51 -3.48 18.05
C ILE A 166 -6.45 -2.83 17.03
N LYS A 167 -7.74 -3.19 17.00
CA LYS A 167 -8.72 -2.59 16.08
C LYS A 167 -9.09 -1.17 16.50
N PHE A 168 -9.21 -0.93 17.80
CA PHE A 168 -9.65 0.36 18.35
C PHE A 168 -8.48 1.30 18.62
N ILE A 169 -7.37 0.78 19.14
CA ILE A 169 -6.17 1.58 19.40
C ILE A 169 -5.11 1.28 18.34
N PRO A 170 -4.54 2.31 17.68
CA PRO A 170 -3.51 2.15 16.65
C PRO A 170 -2.17 1.68 17.25
N THR A 171 -2.09 0.38 17.55
CA THR A 171 -0.93 -0.31 18.12
C THR A 171 -0.59 -1.58 17.34
N THR A 172 0.49 -2.26 17.76
CA THR A 172 0.88 -3.56 17.21
C THR A 172 0.65 -4.66 18.24
N LYS A 173 0.45 -5.89 17.76
CA LYS A 173 0.28 -7.09 18.60
C LYS A 173 1.43 -7.28 19.58
N ASN A 174 2.67 -7.08 19.12
CA ASN A 174 3.84 -7.23 19.97
C ASN A 174 3.83 -6.22 21.11
N THR A 175 3.44 -4.97 20.86
CA THR A 175 3.36 -3.96 21.92
C THR A 175 2.29 -4.28 22.96
N VAL A 176 1.10 -4.74 22.53
CA VAL A 176 0.04 -5.16 23.46
C VAL A 176 0.49 -6.33 24.33
N CYS A 177 1.11 -7.34 23.71
CA CYS A 177 1.64 -8.51 24.40
C CYS A 177 2.73 -8.14 25.43
N SER A 178 3.72 -7.33 25.04
CA SER A 178 4.77 -6.87 25.96
C SER A 178 4.23 -6.05 27.13
N ILE A 179 3.20 -5.23 26.91
CA ILE A 179 2.56 -4.46 28.00
C ILE A 179 1.80 -5.40 28.95
N ARG A 180 1.10 -6.41 28.41
CA ARG A 180 0.40 -7.42 29.22
C ARG A 180 1.35 -8.26 30.06
N LEU A 181 2.49 -8.65 29.50
CA LEU A 181 3.54 -9.40 30.19
C LEU A 181 4.42 -8.52 31.09
N GLY A 182 4.29 -7.19 31.02
CA GLY A 182 5.15 -6.25 31.74
C GLY A 182 6.59 -6.19 31.23
N THR A 183 6.90 -6.80 30.09
CA THR A 183 8.24 -6.86 29.47
C THR A 183 8.53 -5.69 28.52
N TYR A 184 7.67 -4.67 28.50
CA TYR A 184 7.92 -3.47 27.71
C TYR A 184 9.11 -2.68 28.26
N TRP A 185 10.04 -2.29 27.39
CA TRP A 185 11.33 -1.66 27.77
C TRP A 185 11.17 -0.41 28.66
N ASP A 186 10.10 0.36 28.49
CA ASP A 186 9.84 1.60 29.26
C ASP A 186 8.56 1.49 30.11
N MET A 187 8.38 0.36 30.81
CA MET A 187 7.17 0.11 31.61
C MET A 187 6.98 1.12 32.75
N LYS A 188 8.07 1.62 33.34
CA LYS A 188 8.06 2.58 34.47
C LYS A 188 7.52 3.96 34.10
N SER A 189 7.71 4.38 32.86
CA SER A 189 7.31 5.68 32.33
C SER A 189 5.84 5.72 31.88
N LEU A 190 5.22 4.55 31.72
CA LEU A 190 3.82 4.43 31.30
C LEU A 190 2.88 4.65 32.50
N VAL A 191 1.81 5.41 32.23
CA VAL A 191 0.77 5.69 33.21
C VAL A 191 -0.55 5.21 32.63
N ALA A 192 -1.28 4.37 33.36
CA ALA A 192 -2.60 3.92 32.93
C ALA A 192 -3.54 5.14 32.85
N LYS A 193 -3.95 5.51 31.64
CA LYS A 193 -4.88 6.62 31.39
C LYS A 193 -6.00 6.11 30.51
N ASN A 194 -7.24 6.48 30.84
CA ASN A 194 -8.40 6.05 30.08
C ASN A 194 -8.30 6.57 28.62
N PRO A 195 -8.39 5.68 27.60
CA PRO A 195 -8.25 6.05 26.19
C PRO A 195 -9.32 7.03 25.69
N VAL A 196 -10.48 7.10 26.34
CA VAL A 196 -11.55 8.07 26.01
C VAL A 196 -11.10 9.49 26.34
N PHE A 197 -10.51 9.72 27.51
CA PHE A 197 -10.01 11.05 27.91
C PHE A 197 -8.81 11.52 27.09
N ILE A 198 -8.03 10.58 26.53
CA ILE A 198 -6.90 10.87 25.63
C ILE A 198 -7.39 11.21 24.21
N GLY A 199 -8.67 10.91 23.89
CA GLY A 199 -9.24 11.06 22.56
C GLY A 199 -8.70 10.02 21.57
N LEU A 200 -8.45 8.79 22.05
CA LEU A 200 -8.05 7.65 21.20
C LEU A 200 -9.25 6.83 20.73
N CYS A 201 -10.30 6.76 21.55
CA CYS A 201 -11.55 6.07 21.25
C CYS A 201 -12.74 6.88 21.77
N THR A 202 -13.93 6.63 21.24
CA THR A 202 -15.16 7.19 21.80
C THR A 202 -15.64 6.34 22.98
N GLN A 203 -16.58 6.88 23.77
CA GLN A 203 -17.23 6.11 24.83
C GLN A 203 -17.99 4.91 24.24
N GLU A 204 -18.69 5.14 23.12
CA GLU A 204 -19.44 4.10 22.41
C GLU A 204 -18.55 2.94 21.95
N ASP A 205 -17.35 3.23 21.42
CA ASP A 205 -16.39 2.21 21.01
C ASP A 205 -15.96 1.32 22.19
N LEU A 206 -15.78 1.93 23.37
CA LEU A 206 -15.37 1.21 24.57
C LEU A 206 -16.51 0.31 25.09
N ASP A 207 -17.74 0.81 25.09
CA ASP A 207 -18.91 0.03 25.51
C ASP A 207 -19.16 -1.14 24.55
N GLN A 208 -19.00 -0.92 23.24
CA GLN A 208 -19.06 -1.98 22.22
C GLN A 208 -17.99 -3.04 22.44
N LEU A 209 -16.76 -2.64 22.77
CA LEU A 209 -15.66 -3.55 23.09
C LEU A 209 -16.00 -4.49 24.24
N VAL A 210 -16.55 -3.95 25.33
CA VAL A 210 -16.96 -4.71 26.51
C VAL A 210 -18.11 -5.65 26.16
N ALA A 211 -19.16 -5.14 25.50
CA ALA A 211 -20.31 -5.94 25.09
C ALA A 211 -19.94 -7.09 24.13
N LEU A 212 -19.02 -6.85 23.18
CA LEU A 212 -18.50 -7.90 22.29
C LEU A 212 -17.75 -8.97 23.07
N ASN A 213 -17.01 -8.61 24.12
CA ASN A 213 -16.30 -9.56 24.95
C ASN A 213 -17.27 -10.42 25.79
N GLU A 214 -18.29 -9.79 26.39
CA GLU A 214 -19.34 -10.49 27.15
C GLU A 214 -20.11 -11.49 26.30
N LYS A 215 -20.55 -11.07 25.10
CA LYS A 215 -21.22 -11.97 24.14
C LYS A 215 -20.34 -13.18 23.80
N ARG A 216 -19.04 -12.96 23.66
CA ARG A 216 -18.08 -14.03 23.41
C ARG A 216 -17.96 -14.99 24.58
N LYS A 217 -17.86 -14.48 25.81
CA LYS A 217 -17.84 -15.30 27.02
C LYS A 217 -19.10 -16.16 27.13
N TYR A 218 -20.28 -15.56 26.92
CA TYR A 218 -21.55 -16.27 26.92
C TYR A 218 -21.59 -17.41 25.89
N PHE A 219 -21.08 -17.16 24.69
CA PHE A 219 -20.99 -18.19 23.65
C PHE A 219 -20.09 -19.37 24.06
N PHE A 220 -18.92 -19.09 24.64
CA PHE A 220 -18.00 -20.11 25.13
C PHE A 220 -18.51 -20.87 26.36
N SER A 221 -19.33 -20.27 27.22
CA SER A 221 -19.89 -20.94 28.41
C SER A 221 -21.06 -21.88 28.09
N LYS A 222 -21.67 -21.76 26.91
CA LYS A 222 -22.85 -22.53 26.50
C LYS A 222 -22.51 -23.70 25.56
N SER A 223 -21.29 -23.72 25.03
CA SER A 223 -20.75 -24.82 24.21
C SER A 223 -20.03 -25.82 25.10
#